data_AF-A0A9D2TCA3-F1
#
_entry.id   AF-A0A9D2TCA3-F1
#
_cell.length_a   1.000
_cell.length_b   1.000
_cell.length_c   1.000
_cell.angle_alpha   90.00
_cell.angle_beta   90.00
_cell.angle_gamma   90.00
#
_symmetry.space_group_name_H-M   'P 1'
#
loop_
_entity.id
_entity.type
_entity.pdbx_description
1 polymer ?
#
loop_
_entity_poly.entity_id
_entity_poly.type
_entity_poly.pdbx_seq_one_letter_code
_entity_poly.pdbx_strand_id
1 'polypeptide(L)' 'MAPQKMLPVGIEDFKEIRKDGFYYMEQECQKALDQINEKHYTDIFRQTDLRRILKYGIACSRKSCKVLAEKEILK' A
#
# COMPACT_ATOMS: atom_id res chain seq x y z
N MET A 1 -11.97 -17.09 1.70
CA MET A 1 -11.36 -16.32 0.59
C MET A 1 -12.09 -14.98 0.52
N ALA A 2 -11.42 -13.88 0.82
CA ALA A 2 -12.02 -12.56 0.66
C ALA A 2 -12.26 -12.31 -0.84
N PRO A 3 -13.43 -11.77 -1.25
CA PRO A 3 -13.67 -11.50 -2.65
C PRO A 3 -12.71 -10.42 -3.14
N GLN A 4 -11.85 -10.77 -4.11
CA GLN A 4 -11.07 -9.79 -4.85
C GLN A 4 -12.04 -9.02 -5.74
N LYS A 5 -12.42 -7.81 -5.32
CA LYS A 5 -13.21 -6.91 -6.15
C LYS A 5 -12.31 -6.36 -7.26
N MET A 6 -12.74 -6.59 -8.50
CA MET A 6 -12.04 -6.22 -9.72
C MET A 6 -11.67 -4.74 -9.72
N LEU A 7 -10.47 -4.44 -10.24
CA LEU A 7 -10.08 -3.05 -10.49
C LEU A 7 -11.03 -2.44 -11.54
N PRO A 8 -11.48 -1.19 -11.37
CA PRO A 8 -12.39 -0.54 -12.30
C PRO A 8 -11.71 -0.19 -13.63
N VAL A 9 -11.43 -1.18 -14.48
CA VAL A 9 -10.98 -0.92 -15.85
C VAL A 9 -12.24 -0.77 -16.71
N GLY A 10 -12.62 0.47 -16.98
CA GLY A 10 -13.78 0.80 -17.83
C GLY A 10 -15.07 1.21 -17.11
N ILE A 11 -15.02 1.69 -15.85
CA ILE A 11 -16.22 2.25 -15.20
C ILE A 11 -16.40 3.71 -15.62
N GLU A 12 -17.46 3.98 -16.38
CA GLU A 12 -17.84 5.30 -16.91
C GLU A 12 -18.53 6.22 -15.88
N ASP A 13 -18.70 5.79 -14.62
CA ASP A 13 -19.37 6.58 -13.58
C ASP A 13 -18.40 6.98 -12.45
N PHE A 14 -17.77 8.15 -12.64
CA PHE A 14 -16.82 8.81 -11.73
C PHE A 14 -17.34 9.04 -10.28
N LYS A 15 -18.60 8.73 -9.99
CA LYS A 15 -19.27 8.98 -8.71
C LYS A 15 -18.98 7.93 -7.65
N GLU A 16 -18.86 6.65 -7.99
CA GLU A 16 -18.60 5.57 -7.01
C GLU A 16 -17.14 5.56 -6.56
N ILE A 17 -16.19 5.76 -7.48
CA ILE A 17 -14.75 5.93 -7.18
C ILE A 17 -14.52 7.09 -6.18
N ARG A 18 -15.33 8.15 -6.28
CA ARG A 18 -15.25 9.32 -5.39
C ARG A 18 -15.92 9.12 -4.03
N LYS A 19 -16.89 8.20 -3.90
CA LYS A 19 -17.55 7.90 -2.62
C LYS A 19 -16.71 6.96 -1.74
N ASP A 20 -16.03 6.00 -2.36
CA ASP A 20 -15.13 5.03 -1.71
C ASP A 20 -13.66 5.47 -1.68
N GLY A 21 -13.40 6.79 -1.67
CA GLY A 21 -12.04 7.34 -1.76
C GLY A 21 -11.06 6.76 -0.73
N PHE A 22 -11.54 6.40 0.47
CA PHE A 22 -10.73 5.74 1.50
C PHE A 22 -10.41 4.27 1.20
N TYR A 23 -11.32 3.53 0.57
CA TYR A 23 -11.11 2.12 0.20
C TYR A 23 -10.09 2.00 -0.93
N TYR A 24 -10.21 2.86 -1.95
CA TYR A 24 -9.24 2.91 -3.05
C TYR A 24 -7.83 3.28 -2.54
N MET A 25 -7.71 4.31 -1.69
CA MET A 25 -6.42 4.70 -1.11
C MET A 25 -5.77 3.60 -0.27
N GLU A 26 -6.56 2.83 0.47
CA GLU A 26 -6.05 1.72 1.26
C GLU A 26 -5.50 0.60 0.38
N GLN A 27 -6.19 0.26 -0.70
CA GLN A 27 -5.69 -0.70 -1.70
C GLN A 27 -4.39 -0.23 -2.36
N GLU A 28 -4.30 1.05 -2.74
CA GLU A 28 -3.08 1.60 -3.35
C GLU A 28 -1.92 1.65 -2.35
N CYS A 29 -2.18 1.97 -1.07
CA CYS A 29 -1.15 1.86 -0.03
C CYS A 29 -0.66 0.42 0.13
N GLN A 30 -1.57 -0.56 0.09
CA GLN A 30 -1.22 -1.97 0.20
C GLN A 30 -0.37 -2.41 -0.99
N LYS A 31 -0.76 -2.06 -2.23
CA LYS A 31 0.06 -2.34 -3.42
C LYS A 31 1.47 -1.75 -3.33
N ALA A 32 1.61 -0.55 -2.76
CA ALA A 32 2.92 0.05 -2.55
C ALA A 32 3.77 -0.75 -1.54
N LEU A 33 3.17 -1.24 -0.45
CA LEU A 33 3.85 -2.12 0.51
C LEU A 33 4.22 -3.47 -0.12
N ASP A 34 3.31 -4.06 -0.90
CA ASP A 34 3.54 -5.33 -1.60
C ASP A 34 4.71 -5.18 -2.58
N GLN A 35 4.78 -4.07 -3.32
CA GLN A 35 5.90 -3.78 -4.21
C GLN A 35 7.24 -3.69 -3.45
N ILE A 36 7.26 -3.11 -2.24
CA ILE A 36 8.48 -3.05 -1.41
C ILE A 36 8.94 -4.46 -1.04
N ASN A 37 7.99 -5.34 -0.69
CA ASN A 37 8.25 -6.71 -0.32
C ASN A 37 8.73 -7.55 -1.52
N GLU A 38 8.06 -7.45 -2.68
CA GLU A 38 8.42 -8.19 -3.90
C GLU A 38 9.77 -7.79 -4.47
N LYS A 39 10.15 -6.51 -4.35
CA LYS A 39 11.46 -6.03 -4.81
C LYS A 39 12.57 -6.27 -3.81
N HIS A 40 12.27 -6.86 -2.66
CA HIS A 40 13.24 -7.20 -1.63
C HIS A 40 14.11 -6.00 -1.20
N TYR A 41 13.56 -4.78 -1.19
CA TYR A 41 14.30 -3.59 -0.77
C TYR A 41 14.78 -3.68 0.68
N THR A 42 14.16 -4.54 1.48
CA THR A 42 14.57 -4.82 2.86
C THR A 42 15.87 -5.61 2.97
N ASP A 43 16.30 -6.30 1.92
CA ASP A 43 17.42 -7.26 2.01
C ASP A 43 18.78 -6.60 2.23
N ILE A 44 18.98 -5.39 1.68
CA ILE A 44 20.20 -4.61 1.96
C ILE A 44 20.31 -4.23 3.44
N PHE A 45 19.16 -4.04 4.11
CA PHE A 45 19.11 -3.65 5.51
C PHE A 45 19.29 -4.84 6.45
N ARG A 46 19.00 -6.06 5.98
CA ARG A 46 19.27 -7.30 6.73
C ARG A 46 20.76 -7.58 6.92
N GLN A 47 21.60 -7.04 6.05
CA GLN A 47 23.07 -7.15 6.16
C GLN A 47 23.68 -6.11 7.11
N THR A 48 22.85 -5.19 7.63
CA THR A 48 23.26 -4.14 8.56
C THR A 48 22.72 -4.42 9.97
N ASP A 49 23.30 -3.81 11.01
CA ASP A 49 22.86 -3.95 12.42
C ASP A 49 21.54 -3.21 12.73
N LEU A 50 20.59 -3.27 11.79
CA LEU A 50 19.27 -2.67 11.93
C LEU A 50 18.32 -3.68 12.56
N ARG A 51 17.85 -3.40 13.78
CA ARG A 51 16.91 -4.29 14.50
C ARG A 51 15.47 -4.16 14.02
N ARG A 52 15.13 -3.05 13.35
CA ARG A 52 13.74 -2.68 13.02
C ARG A 52 13.70 -1.97 11.68
N ILE A 53 12.83 -2.45 10.79
CA ILE A 53 12.51 -1.81 9.51
C ILE A 53 11.05 -1.37 9.55
N LEU A 54 10.80 -0.13 9.12
CA LEU A 54 9.45 0.43 8.96
C LEU A 54 9.22 0.68 7.48
N LYS A 55 8.23 -0.01 6.91
CA LYS A 55 7.80 0.13 5.52
C LYS A 55 6.54 0.99 5.49
N TYR A 56 6.48 1.96 4.58
CA TYR A 56 5.34 2.87 4.45
C TYR A 56 4.75 2.82 3.04
N GLY A 57 3.44 2.56 2.96
CA GLY A 57 2.66 2.74 1.74
C GLY A 57 1.88 4.04 1.84
N ILE A 58 2.05 4.93 0.86
CA ILE A 58 1.40 6.24 0.84
C ILE A 58 0.54 6.35 -0.42
N ALA A 59 -0.75 6.68 -0.24
CA ALA A 59 -1.66 6.97 -1.34
C ALA A 59 -2.26 8.36 -1.16
N CYS A 60 -2.25 9.17 -2.23
CA CYS A 60 -2.71 10.55 -2.23
C CYS A 60 -3.84 10.73 -3.26
N SER A 61 -4.94 11.38 -2.89
CA SER A 61 -5.94 11.89 -3.83
C SER A 61 -6.36 13.29 -3.46
N ARG A 62 -6.01 14.25 -4.30
CA ARG A 62 -6.28 15.69 -4.10
C ARG A 62 -5.78 16.20 -2.75
N LYS A 63 -6.68 16.33 -1.76
CA LYS A 63 -6.41 16.89 -0.43
C LYS A 63 -6.43 15.85 0.68
N SER A 64 -6.57 14.57 0.35
CA SER A 64 -6.52 13.47 1.30
C SER A 64 -5.34 12.55 1.00
N CYS A 65 -4.69 12.11 2.06
CA CYS A 65 -3.62 11.13 2.01
C CYS A 65 -3.95 10.01 2.99
N LYS A 66 -3.61 8.78 2.63
CA LYS A 66 -3.61 7.65 3.55
C LYS A 66 -2.20 7.07 3.61
N VAL A 67 -1.80 6.67 4.81
CA VAL A 67 -0.50 6.07 5.08
C VAL A 67 -0.75 4.78 5.82
N LEU A 68 -0.23 3.68 5.28
CA LEU A 68 -0.13 2.40 5.97
C LEU A 68 1.33 2.16 6.34
N ALA A 69 1.55 1.59 7.52
CA ALA A 69 2.88 1.28 8.01
C ALA A 69 2.95 -0.21 8.37
N GLU A 70 3.98 -0.89 7.88
CA GLU A 70 4.30 -2.27 8.25
C GLU A 70 5.63 -2.29 9.00
N LYS A 71 5.67 -2.99 10.12
CA LYS A 71 6.86 -3.12 10.96
C LYS A 71 7.44 -4.51 10.81
N GLU A 72 8.70 -4.58 10.41
CA GLU A 72 9.49 -5.80 10.35
C GLU A 72 10.57 -5.75 11.45
N ILE A 73 10.61 -6.80 12.29
CA ILE A 73 11.63 -6.96 13.33
C ILE A 73 12.63 -7.99 12.82
N LEU A 74 13.87 -7.55 12.63
CA LEU A 74 14.96 -8.44 12.28
C LEU A 74 15.51 -9.07 13.56
N LYS A 75 15.65 -10.40 13.55
CA LYS A 75 16.16 -11.18 14.68
C LYS A 75 17.67 -11.25 14.65
#